data_AF-A0A7V7E7G8-F1
#
_entry.id   AF-A0A7V7E7G8-F1
#
_cell.length_a   1.000
_cell.length_b   1.000
_cell.length_c   1.000
_cell.angle_alpha   90.00
_cell.angle_beta   90.00
_cell.angle_gamma   90.00
#
_symmetry.space_group_name_H-M   'P 1'
#
loop_
_entity.id
_entity.type
_entity.pdbx_description
1 polymer ?
#
loop_
_entity_poly.entity_id
_entity_poly.type
_entity_poly.pdbx_seq_one_letter_code
_entity_poly.pdbx_strand_id
1 'polypeptide(L)'
;MTTDLGTKLSVTQAVAYAVMAAQETEADPTWKDWAKGWLSGNERGSEPAAKASTSARSTSARHAALAARLLAEAADLQTDSALLAAEGRNARWQLDTLGQRETDCLAAVAEAIRHAEIGDPDSILAKAEAEF
;
A
#
# COMPACT_ATOMS: atom_id res chain seq x y z
N MET A 1 19.02 13.33 22.84
CA MET A 1 19.32 13.56 21.41
C MET A 1 19.80 12.24 20.84
N THR A 2 19.28 11.62 19.78
CA THR A 2 18.21 11.90 18.82
C THR A 2 18.15 10.58 18.03
N THR A 3 17.18 9.71 18.28
CA THR A 3 16.74 8.71 17.28
C THR A 3 15.40 9.17 16.73
N ASP A 4 15.39 10.43 16.28
CA ASP A 4 14.37 10.87 15.34
C ASP A 4 14.96 10.58 13.96
N LEU A 5 14.81 9.33 13.51
CA LEU A 5 15.03 8.94 12.13
C LEU A 5 13.81 9.34 11.28
N GLY A 6 13.17 10.48 11.57
CA GLY A 6 13.33 11.70 10.76
C GLY A 6 12.76 11.71 9.33
N THR A 7 12.28 10.59 8.82
CA THR A 7 11.44 10.52 7.63
C THR A 7 10.27 9.61 7.97
N LYS A 8 9.14 10.20 8.33
CA LYS A 8 7.86 9.51 8.21
C LYS A 8 7.78 9.02 6.77
N LEU A 9 7.95 7.73 6.54
CA LEU A 9 7.69 7.13 5.24
C LEU A 9 6.25 7.53 4.86
N SER A 10 6.08 8.05 3.65
CA SER A 10 4.73 8.19 3.10
C SER A 10 4.04 6.83 3.14
N VAL A 11 2.71 6.81 3.22
CA VAL A 11 1.94 5.56 3.25
C VAL A 11 2.33 4.66 2.06
N THR A 12 2.55 5.24 0.88
CA THR A 12 3.05 4.54 -0.30
C THR A 12 4.43 3.92 -0.10
N GLN A 13 5.38 4.62 0.52
CA GLN A 13 6.70 4.07 0.84
C GLN A 13 6.60 2.94 1.87
N ALA A 14 5.72 3.05 2.86
CA ALA A 14 5.51 2.01 3.86
C ALA A 14 4.89 0.73 3.23
N VAL A 15 3.95 0.88 2.29
CA VAL A 15 3.41 -0.24 1.51
C VAL A 15 4.50 -0.85 0.61
N ALA A 16 5.29 -0.02 -0.08
CA ALA A 16 6.40 -0.51 -0.91
C ALA A 16 7.40 -1.33 -0.10
N TYR A 17 7.71 -0.85 1.09
CA TYR A 17 8.56 -1.55 2.03
C TYR A 17 7.97 -2.91 2.46
N ALA A 18 6.68 -2.97 2.77
CA ALA A 18 5.98 -4.22 3.07
C ALA A 18 6.01 -5.22 1.90
N VAL A 19 5.82 -4.74 0.67
CA VAL A 19 5.88 -5.57 -0.55
C VAL A 19 7.29 -6.12 -0.79
N MET A 20 8.33 -5.29 -0.64
CA MET A 20 9.72 -5.76 -0.75
C MET A 20 10.05 -6.82 0.30
N ALA A 21 9.66 -6.60 1.55
CA ALA A 21 9.89 -7.56 2.63
C ALA A 21 9.20 -8.91 2.39
N ALA A 22 7.94 -8.87 1.95
CA ALA A 22 7.18 -10.08 1.64
C ALA A 22 7.77 -10.85 0.44
N GLN A 23 8.41 -10.16 -0.51
CA GLN A 23 9.05 -10.80 -1.68
C GLN A 23 10.19 -11.75 -1.29
N GLU A 24 10.87 -11.52 -0.16
CA GLU A 24 11.95 -12.39 0.33
C GLU A 24 11.43 -13.77 0.75
N THR A 25 10.20 -13.85 1.26
CA THR A 25 9.64 -15.08 1.86
C THR A 25 8.57 -15.74 1.00
N GLU A 26 7.97 -15.00 0.06
CA GLU A 26 6.95 -15.53 -0.83
C GLU A 26 7.56 -16.52 -1.84
N ALA A 27 6.82 -17.57 -2.19
CA ALA A 27 7.23 -18.59 -3.15
C ALA A 27 6.41 -18.56 -4.45
N ASP A 28 5.24 -17.91 -4.45
CA ASP A 28 4.39 -17.77 -5.63
C ASP A 28 5.04 -16.85 -6.69
N PRO A 29 5.42 -17.36 -7.88
CA PRO A 29 6.01 -16.54 -8.93
C PRO A 29 5.03 -15.48 -9.46
N THR A 30 3.73 -15.78 -9.51
CA THR A 30 2.72 -14.80 -9.98
C THR A 30 2.65 -13.60 -9.04
N TRP A 31 2.71 -13.83 -7.72
CA TRP A 31 2.80 -12.76 -6.74
C TRP A 31 4.08 -11.94 -6.90
N LYS A 32 5.23 -12.59 -7.13
CA LYS A 32 6.52 -11.89 -7.32
C LYS A 32 6.55 -11.02 -8.57
N ASP A 33 5.95 -11.50 -9.66
CA ASP A 33 5.86 -10.72 -10.90
C ASP A 33 4.97 -9.49 -10.70
N TRP A 34 3.83 -9.66 -10.02
CA TRP A 34 2.99 -8.53 -9.60
C TRP A 34 3.76 -7.56 -8.69
N ALA A 35 4.49 -8.05 -7.68
CA ALA A 35 5.24 -7.20 -6.75
C ALA A 35 6.28 -6.34 -7.46
N LYS A 36 7.03 -6.92 -8.41
CA LYS A 36 7.96 -6.17 -9.28
C LYS A 36 7.23 -5.12 -10.12
N GLY A 37 6.11 -5.50 -10.74
CA GLY A 37 5.24 -4.59 -11.48
C GLY A 37 4.82 -3.39 -10.62
N TRP A 38 4.26 -3.67 -9.44
CA TRP A 38 3.80 -2.68 -8.47
C TRP A 38 4.91 -1.72 -8.02
N LEU A 39 6.08 -2.25 -7.67
CA LEU A 39 7.25 -1.47 -7.24
C LEU A 39 7.79 -0.57 -8.37
N SER A 40 7.74 -1.03 -9.62
CA SER A 40 8.12 -0.24 -10.81
C SER A 40 7.10 0.83 -11.20
N GLY A 41 5.94 0.90 -10.52
CA GLY A 41 4.88 1.86 -10.80
C GLY A 41 3.78 1.34 -11.73
N ASN A 42 3.92 0.12 -12.26
CA ASN A 42 2.87 -0.56 -13.01
C ASN A 42 1.88 -1.24 -12.04
N GLU A 43 0.68 -1.62 -12.50
CA GLU A 43 -0.26 -2.44 -11.71
C GLU A 43 -0.64 -1.91 -10.31
N ARG A 44 -0.59 -0.58 -10.10
CA ARG A 44 -0.97 0.04 -8.80
C ARG A 44 -2.47 0.10 -8.51
N GLY A 45 -3.29 -0.48 -9.38
CA GLY A 45 -4.75 -0.52 -9.20
C GLY A 45 -5.19 -1.46 -8.08
N SER A 46 -6.42 -1.26 -7.60
CA SER A 46 -7.03 -2.10 -6.55
C SER A 46 -7.27 -3.54 -7.02
N GLU A 47 -7.68 -3.75 -8.26
CA GLU A 47 -7.94 -5.08 -8.83
C GLU A 47 -6.70 -6.01 -8.90
N PRO A 48 -5.56 -5.61 -9.50
CA PRO A 48 -4.37 -6.47 -9.51
C PRO A 48 -3.85 -6.76 -8.10
N ALA A 49 -3.90 -5.79 -7.19
CA ALA A 49 -3.53 -5.99 -5.79
C ALA A 49 -4.47 -6.99 -5.07
N ALA A 50 -5.77 -7.00 -5.38
CA ALA A 50 -6.72 -7.98 -4.85
C ALA A 50 -6.41 -9.41 -5.35
N LYS A 51 -6.05 -9.54 -6.64
CA LYS A 51 -5.64 -10.84 -7.21
C LYS A 51 -4.36 -11.35 -6.55
N ALA A 52 -3.36 -10.49 -6.39
CA ALA A 52 -2.12 -10.83 -5.68
C ALA A 52 -2.38 -11.21 -4.22
N SER A 53 -3.24 -10.48 -3.51
CA SER A 53 -3.62 -10.82 -2.13
C SER A 53 -4.27 -12.21 -2.03
N THR A 54 -4.93 -12.67 -3.09
CA THR A 54 -5.59 -13.99 -3.12
C THR A 54 -4.61 -15.10 -3.53
N SER A 55 -3.62 -14.82 -4.37
CA SER A 55 -2.64 -15.81 -4.84
C SER A 55 -1.48 -16.03 -3.85
N ALA A 56 -1.20 -15.05 -2.98
CA ALA A 56 -0.13 -15.09 -2.00
C ALA A 56 -0.21 -16.31 -1.05
N ARG A 57 0.91 -17.03 -0.92
CA ARG A 57 1.00 -18.21 -0.05
C ARG A 57 1.34 -17.84 1.38
N SER A 58 2.17 -16.82 1.57
CA SER A 58 2.57 -16.31 2.88
C SER A 58 1.57 -15.28 3.41
N THR A 59 1.38 -15.28 4.73
CA THR A 59 0.53 -14.27 5.40
C THR A 59 1.08 -12.86 5.18
N SER A 60 2.41 -12.70 5.23
CA SER A 60 3.09 -11.43 4.94
C SER A 60 2.74 -10.88 3.56
N ALA A 61 2.87 -11.70 2.50
CA ALA A 61 2.53 -11.30 1.13
C ALA A 61 1.05 -10.99 0.92
N ARG A 62 0.14 -11.72 1.59
CA ARG A 62 -1.30 -11.41 1.56
C ARG A 62 -1.55 -10.03 2.15
N HIS A 63 -0.97 -9.74 3.31
CA HIS A 63 -1.18 -8.45 3.99
C HIS A 63 -0.50 -7.28 3.26
N ALA A 64 0.68 -7.49 2.67
CA ALA A 64 1.33 -6.48 1.84
C ALA A 64 0.49 -6.14 0.59
N ALA A 65 -0.05 -7.16 -0.09
CA ALA A 65 -0.93 -6.95 -1.24
C ALA A 65 -2.29 -6.34 -0.84
N LEU A 66 -2.83 -6.70 0.33
CA LEU A 66 -4.01 -6.05 0.90
C LEU A 66 -3.76 -4.57 1.20
N ALA A 67 -2.60 -4.23 1.76
CA ALA A 67 -2.19 -2.85 2.00
C ALA A 67 -2.09 -2.06 0.69
N ALA A 68 -1.51 -2.67 -0.36
CA ALA A 68 -1.47 -2.07 -1.70
C ALA A 68 -2.86 -1.85 -2.31
N ARG A 69 -3.79 -2.79 -2.13
CA ARG A 69 -5.19 -2.65 -2.57
C ARG A 69 -5.88 -1.48 -1.87
N LEU A 70 -5.78 -1.40 -0.55
CA LEU A 70 -6.41 -0.35 0.26
C LEU A 70 -5.83 1.03 -0.04
N LEU A 71 -4.53 1.11 -0.35
CA LEU A 71 -3.89 2.34 -0.79
C LEU A 71 -4.43 2.81 -2.15
N ALA A 72 -4.64 1.88 -3.09
CA ALA A 72 -5.25 2.19 -4.38
C ALA A 72 -6.70 2.69 -4.21
N GLU A 73 -7.49 2.04 -3.35
CA GLU A 73 -8.86 2.46 -3.03
C GLU A 73 -8.91 3.86 -2.40
N ALA A 74 -7.96 4.19 -1.52
CA ALA A 74 -7.84 5.54 -0.95
C ALA A 74 -7.54 6.59 -2.04
N ALA A 75 -6.66 6.27 -3.00
CA ALA A 75 -6.33 7.17 -4.11
C ALA A 75 -7.53 7.39 -5.06
N ASP A 76 -8.32 6.34 -5.30
CA ASP A 76 -9.56 6.44 -6.09
C ASP A 76 -10.58 7.35 -5.38
N LEU A 77 -10.79 7.16 -4.07
CA LEU A 77 -11.68 8.01 -3.27
C LEU A 77 -11.24 9.48 -3.21
N GLN A 78 -9.93 9.73 -3.16
CA GLN A 78 -9.37 11.07 -3.22
C GLN A 78 -9.65 11.74 -4.58
N THR A 79 -9.53 10.97 -5.67
CA THR A 79 -9.82 11.44 -7.03
C THR A 79 -11.31 11.75 -7.20
N ASP A 80 -12.18 10.87 -6.73
CA ASP A 80 -13.64 11.07 -6.74
C ASP A 80 -14.04 12.32 -5.93
N SER A 81 -13.42 12.51 -4.77
CA SER A 81 -13.65 13.69 -3.93
C SER A 81 -13.23 14.98 -4.63
N ALA A 82 -12.09 14.97 -5.33
CA ALA A 82 -11.61 16.13 -6.09
C ALA A 82 -12.53 16.47 -7.27
N LEU A 83 -13.02 15.46 -7.99
CA LEU A 83 -13.99 15.62 -9.08
C LEU A 83 -15.30 16.21 -8.54
N LEU A 84 -15.82 15.64 -7.45
CA LEU A 84 -17.07 16.10 -6.85
C LEU A 84 -16.97 17.53 -6.30
N ALA A 85 -15.82 17.90 -5.73
CA ALA A 85 -15.55 19.27 -5.28
C ALA A 85 -15.48 20.25 -6.47
N ALA A 86 -14.90 19.83 -7.60
CA ALA A 86 -14.83 20.66 -8.81
C ALA A 86 -16.20 20.88 -9.47
N GLU A 87 -17.14 19.95 -9.34
CA GLU A 87 -18.50 20.09 -9.85
C GLU A 87 -19.35 21.15 -9.13
N GLY A 88 -18.88 21.70 -8.00
CA GLY A 88 -19.41 22.94 -7.40
C GLY A 88 -20.86 22.90 -6.90
N ARG A 89 -21.45 21.71 -6.72
CA ARG A 89 -22.84 21.53 -6.24
C ARG A 89 -22.85 21.03 -4.79
N ASN A 90 -23.98 21.21 -4.09
CA ASN A 90 -24.27 20.82 -2.69
C ASN A 90 -24.00 19.33 -2.37
N ALA A 91 -22.74 18.93 -2.38
CA ALA A 91 -22.27 17.57 -2.21
C ALA A 91 -21.49 17.41 -0.89
N ARG A 92 -21.65 18.33 0.05
CA ARG A 92 -20.88 18.34 1.30
C ARG A 92 -20.98 17.03 2.06
N TRP A 93 -22.19 16.47 2.18
CA TRP A 93 -22.40 15.17 2.82
C TRP A 93 -21.71 14.01 2.07
N GLN A 94 -21.62 14.09 0.73
CA GLN A 94 -20.92 13.09 -0.09
C GLN A 94 -19.41 13.22 0.08
N LEU A 95 -18.88 14.46 0.09
CA LEU A 95 -17.47 14.73 0.36
C LEU A 95 -17.06 14.27 1.77
N ASP A 96 -17.89 14.54 2.78
CA ASP A 96 -17.67 14.07 4.14
C ASP A 96 -17.65 12.53 4.20
N THR A 97 -18.56 11.88 3.44
CA THR A 97 -18.62 10.40 3.35
C THR A 97 -17.38 9.83 2.65
N LEU A 98 -16.94 10.43 1.53
CA LEU A 98 -15.75 9.97 0.81
C LEU A 98 -14.49 10.17 1.63
N GLY A 99 -14.34 11.31 2.31
CA GLY A 99 -13.21 11.59 3.20
C GLY A 99 -13.14 10.64 4.40
N GLN A 100 -14.29 10.27 4.98
CA GLN A 100 -14.31 9.25 6.03
C GLN A 100 -13.84 7.89 5.50
N ARG A 101 -14.35 7.46 4.33
CA ARG A 101 -13.93 6.20 3.71
C ARG A 101 -12.45 6.18 3.35
N GLU A 102 -11.91 7.30 2.86
CA GLU A 102 -10.48 7.44 2.59
C GLU A 102 -9.67 7.25 3.88
N THR A 103 -10.09 7.90 4.97
CA THR A 103 -9.46 7.77 6.29
C THR A 103 -9.50 6.32 6.79
N ASP A 104 -10.64 5.64 6.62
CA ASP A 104 -10.81 4.23 7.00
C ASP A 104 -9.89 3.31 6.18
N CYS A 105 -9.76 3.57 4.87
CA CYS A 105 -8.83 2.86 3.99
C CYS A 105 -7.38 3.05 4.46
N LEU A 106 -6.94 4.28 4.74
CA LEU A 106 -5.58 4.56 5.20
C LEU A 106 -5.29 3.94 6.58
N ALA A 107 -6.27 3.93 7.49
CA ALA A 107 -6.16 3.24 8.76
C ALA A 107 -6.01 1.72 8.57
N ALA A 108 -6.78 1.14 7.64
CA ALA A 108 -6.69 -0.27 7.29
C ALA A 108 -5.37 -0.62 6.58
N VAL A 109 -4.78 0.30 5.79
CA VAL A 109 -3.43 0.14 5.23
C VAL A 109 -2.42 -0.01 6.36
N ALA A 110 -2.46 0.88 7.36
CA ALA A 110 -1.53 0.83 8.49
C ALA A 110 -1.67 -0.50 9.27
N GLU A 111 -2.90 -1.00 9.46
CA GLU A 111 -3.13 -2.29 10.10
C GLU A 111 -2.61 -3.47 9.27
N ALA A 112 -2.86 -3.46 7.97
CA ALA A 112 -2.35 -4.50 7.07
C ALA A 112 -0.81 -4.53 7.07
N ILE A 113 -0.14 -3.37 7.07
CA ILE A 113 1.32 -3.26 7.19
C ILE A 113 1.82 -3.88 8.50
N ARG A 114 1.13 -3.63 9.63
CA ARG A 114 1.49 -4.25 10.92
C ARG A 114 1.41 -5.78 10.87
N HIS A 115 0.43 -6.33 10.18
CA HIS A 115 0.28 -7.79 10.01
C HIS A 115 1.20 -8.40 8.95
N ALA A 116 1.87 -7.59 8.13
CA ALA A 116 2.82 -8.10 7.16
C ALA A 116 4.14 -8.60 7.79
N GLU A 117 4.28 -8.54 9.13
CA GLU A 117 5.44 -9.02 9.90
C GLU A 117 6.78 -8.56 9.30
N ILE A 118 6.85 -7.27 8.97
CA ILE A 118 8.02 -6.75 8.28
C ILE A 118 9.22 -6.83 9.23
N GLY A 119 10.24 -7.60 8.83
CA GLY A 119 11.52 -7.67 9.54
C GLY A 119 12.20 -6.31 9.63
N ASP A 120 13.33 -6.23 10.32
CA ASP A 120 14.05 -4.98 10.60
C ASP A 120 14.16 -4.04 9.36
N PRO A 121 13.57 -2.82 9.40
CA PRO A 121 13.66 -1.75 8.41
C PRO A 121 15.01 -1.62 7.72
N ASP A 122 16.05 -1.58 8.54
CA ASP A 122 17.41 -1.29 8.09
C ASP A 122 18.01 -2.48 7.32
N SER A 123 17.60 -3.71 7.64
CA SER A 123 18.10 -4.92 6.97
C SER A 123 17.55 -5.09 5.55
N ILE A 124 16.34 -4.60 5.28
CA ILE A 124 15.70 -4.75 3.95
C ILE A 124 16.10 -3.58 3.04
N LEU A 125 16.24 -2.36 3.58
CA LEU A 125 16.71 -1.21 2.82
C LEU A 125 18.14 -1.40 2.29
N ALA A 126 19.06 -1.90 3.14
CA ALA A 126 20.44 -2.19 2.75
C ALA A 126 20.55 -3.27 1.65
N LYS A 127 19.59 -4.19 1.58
CA LYS A 127 19.53 -5.21 0.51
C LYS A 127 18.93 -4.66 -0.77
N ALA A 128 17.89 -3.83 -0.67
CA ALA A 128 17.28 -3.18 -1.83
C ALA A 128 18.31 -2.30 -2.56
N GLU A 129 19.15 -1.56 -1.83
CA GLU A 129 20.25 -0.79 -2.40
C GLU A 129 21.34 -1.64 -3.07
N ALA A 130 21.45 -2.94 -2.75
CA ALA A 130 22.41 -3.84 -3.37
C ALA A 130 21.89 -4.51 -4.66
N GLU A 131 20.58 -4.47 -4.91
CA GLU A 131 19.95 -5.02 -6.13
C GLU A 131 19.68 -3.95 -7.21
N PHE A 132 20.02 -2.68 -6.95
CA PHE A 132 20.03 -1.56 -7.92
C PHE A 132 21.45 -1.07 -8.21
#